data_AF-A0A9E4BSF3-F1
#
_entry.id   AF-A0A9E4BSF3-F1
#
_cell.length_a   1.000
_cell.length_b   1.000
_cell.length_c   1.000
_cell.angle_alpha   90.00
_cell.angle_beta   90.00
_cell.angle_gamma   90.00
#
_symmetry.space_group_name_H-M   'P 1'
#
loop_
_entity.id
_entity.type
_entity.pdbx_description
1 polymer ?
#
loop_
_entity_poly.entity_id
_entity_poly.type
_entity_poly.pdbx_seq_one_letter_code
_entity_poly.pdbx_strand_id
1 'polypeptide(L)'
;MNGKRALLPQTVEAITVRHRTGMKDEILGPIADMGLGFCVNSNIYGTESVPYGFGRYASPRASGNAGYQSSIAFVDPDAGLVVVGIFNGTPGEGANQVRNRETNSAIYEDLSLTVAR
;
A
#
# COMPACT_ATOMS: atom_id res chain seq x y z
N MET A 1 -16.43 7.79 -17.71
CA MET A 1 -16.34 6.31 -17.59
C MET A 1 -17.58 5.81 -16.88
N ASN A 2 -18.31 4.84 -17.45
CA ASN A 2 -19.52 4.26 -16.82
C ASN A 2 -19.13 3.03 -15.98
N GLY A 3 -18.36 3.25 -14.91
CA GLY A 3 -17.97 2.18 -14.00
C GLY A 3 -19.19 1.59 -13.28
N LYS A 4 -19.32 0.26 -13.26
CA LYS A 4 -20.31 -0.42 -12.42
C LYS A 4 -19.69 -0.75 -11.08
N ARG A 5 -20.38 -0.38 -10.00
CA ARG A 5 -19.97 -0.71 -8.63
C ARG A 5 -20.12 -2.21 -8.39
N ALA A 6 -19.01 -2.89 -8.11
CA ALA A 6 -19.01 -4.31 -7.77
C ALA A 6 -19.33 -4.57 -6.29
N LEU A 7 -18.91 -3.67 -5.40
CA LEU A 7 -19.04 -3.81 -3.93
C LEU A 7 -19.67 -2.57 -3.32
N LEU A 8 -20.46 -2.75 -2.26
CA LEU A 8 -20.98 -1.64 -1.45
C LEU A 8 -19.82 -0.90 -0.75
N PRO A 9 -19.91 0.42 -0.52
CA PRO A 9 -18.90 1.16 0.22
C PRO A 9 -18.57 0.54 1.60
N GLN A 10 -19.58 0.08 2.32
CA GLN A 10 -19.43 -0.56 3.63
C GLN A 10 -18.66 -1.89 3.52
N THR A 11 -18.84 -2.64 2.43
CA THR A 11 -18.07 -3.86 2.18
C THR A 11 -16.60 -3.53 1.94
N VAL A 12 -16.31 -2.48 1.16
CA VAL A 12 -14.94 -2.02 0.92
C VAL A 12 -14.28 -1.61 2.25
N GLU A 13 -14.96 -0.80 3.05
CA GLU A 13 -14.44 -0.38 4.36
C GLU A 13 -14.18 -1.57 5.29
N ALA A 14 -15.11 -2.52 5.37
CA ALA A 14 -14.98 -3.69 6.22
C ALA A 14 -13.81 -4.61 5.83
N ILE A 15 -13.50 -4.75 4.53
CA ILE A 15 -12.39 -5.60 4.08
C ILE A 15 -11.03 -4.90 4.12
N THR A 16 -10.98 -3.56 4.09
CA THR A 16 -9.72 -2.78 4.08
C THR A 16 -9.34 -2.17 5.43
N VAL A 17 -10.19 -2.23 6.46
CA VAL A 17 -9.80 -1.82 7.83
C VAL A 17 -8.76 -2.78 8.42
N ARG A 18 -7.99 -2.33 9.40
CA ARG A 18 -7.05 -3.20 10.13
C ARG A 18 -7.82 -4.26 10.93
N HIS A 19 -7.61 -5.52 10.59
CA HIS A 19 -8.05 -6.69 11.35
C HIS A 19 -6.89 -7.32 12.14
N ARG A 20 -5.65 -7.14 11.66
CA ARG A 20 -4.42 -7.54 12.32
C ARG A 20 -3.51 -6.33 12.45
N THR A 21 -3.04 -6.05 13.67
CA THR A 21 -2.26 -4.84 13.98
C THR A 21 -0.97 -5.14 14.71
N GLY A 22 0.15 -4.52 14.30
CA GLY A 22 1.41 -4.56 15.05
C GLY A 22 2.06 -5.95 15.11
N MET A 23 1.63 -6.87 14.25
CA MET A 23 2.14 -8.24 14.21
C MET A 23 3.28 -8.34 13.20
N LYS A 24 4.35 -9.02 13.63
CA LYS A 24 5.45 -9.40 12.74
C LYS A 24 4.93 -10.38 11.70
N ASP A 25 5.31 -10.17 10.44
CA ASP A 25 5.16 -11.20 9.42
C ASP A 25 6.30 -12.21 9.57
N GLU A 26 5.97 -13.46 9.87
CA GLU A 26 6.98 -14.51 10.12
C GLU A 26 7.73 -14.94 8.84
N ILE A 27 7.15 -14.66 7.66
CA ILE A 27 7.74 -15.02 6.37
C ILE A 27 8.63 -13.89 5.86
N LEU A 28 8.12 -12.66 5.91
CA LEU A 28 8.77 -11.50 5.32
C LEU A 28 9.68 -10.78 6.31
N GLY A 29 9.38 -10.87 7.61
CA GLY A 29 10.18 -10.33 8.69
C GLY A 29 9.62 -9.04 9.32
N PRO A 30 9.27 -7.99 8.56
CA PRO A 30 8.75 -6.75 9.13
C PRO A 30 7.33 -6.83 9.71
N ILE A 31 6.90 -5.78 10.42
CA ILE A 31 5.52 -5.59 10.88
C ILE A 31 4.64 -5.18 9.69
N ALA A 32 3.49 -5.83 9.54
CA ALA A 32 2.51 -5.51 8.50
C ALA A 32 1.08 -5.66 9.02
N ASP A 33 0.34 -4.56 9.02
CA ASP A 33 -1.08 -4.56 9.32
C ASP A 33 -1.87 -5.14 8.14
N MET A 34 -2.88 -5.96 8.46
CA MET A 34 -3.69 -6.65 7.45
C MET A 34 -5.17 -6.37 7.66
N GLY A 35 -5.87 -6.14 6.56
CA GLY A 35 -7.32 -6.30 6.48
C GLY A 35 -7.70 -7.72 6.05
N LEU A 36 -8.89 -7.89 5.48
CA LEU A 36 -9.38 -9.17 4.96
C LEU A 36 -8.87 -9.36 3.52
N GLY A 37 -7.59 -9.71 3.39
CA GLY A 37 -6.93 -9.97 2.09
C GLY A 37 -6.11 -8.81 1.53
N PHE A 38 -6.01 -7.70 2.26
CA PHE A 38 -5.26 -6.51 1.87
C PHE A 38 -4.22 -6.16 2.94
N CYS A 39 -3.04 -5.72 2.51
CA CYS A 39 -2.11 -5.01 3.38
C CYS A 39 -2.68 -3.61 3.63
N VAL A 40 -2.64 -3.17 4.88
CA VAL A 40 -3.01 -1.80 5.27
C VAL A 40 -1.72 -1.04 5.56
N ASN A 41 -1.71 0.24 5.18
CA ASN A 41 -0.53 1.08 5.33
C ASN A 41 0.01 1.02 6.77
N SER A 42 1.26 0.61 6.89
CA SER A 42 1.92 0.32 8.16
C SER A 42 2.98 1.36 8.50
N ASN A 43 3.03 2.50 7.79
CA ASN A 43 4.01 3.59 8.01
C ASN A 43 4.11 4.06 9.48
N ILE A 44 3.07 3.86 10.29
CA ILE A 44 3.07 4.11 11.73
C ILE A 44 4.19 3.35 12.49
N TYR A 45 4.72 2.27 11.93
CA TYR A 45 5.81 1.47 12.50
C TYR A 45 7.19 1.79 11.91
N GLY A 46 7.27 2.76 10.98
CA GLY A 46 8.52 3.19 10.36
C GLY A 46 8.41 3.23 8.83
N THR A 47 8.28 4.43 8.28
CA THR A 47 8.07 4.70 6.85
C THR A 47 9.16 4.11 5.93
N GLU A 48 10.39 3.93 6.44
CA GLU A 48 11.52 3.42 5.65
C GLU A 48 11.72 1.90 5.76
N SER A 49 11.08 1.26 6.74
CA SER A 49 11.33 -0.13 7.12
C SER A 49 10.13 -1.06 6.96
N VAL A 50 8.96 -0.51 6.59
CA VAL A 50 7.75 -1.31 6.40
C VAL A 50 7.76 -2.05 5.07
N PRO A 51 7.29 -3.31 5.04
CA PRO A 51 7.15 -4.06 3.81
C PRO A 51 5.97 -3.48 3.04
N TYR A 52 5.90 -3.69 1.72
CA TYR A 52 4.78 -3.22 0.90
C TYR A 52 4.55 -1.70 0.94
N GLY A 53 5.61 -0.91 1.08
CA GLY A 53 5.52 0.54 1.20
C GLY A 53 4.69 1.19 0.10
N PHE A 54 3.53 1.75 0.47
CA PHE A 54 2.65 2.53 -0.41
C PHE A 54 3.16 3.95 -0.66
N GLY A 55 4.40 4.24 -0.26
CA GLY A 55 5.02 5.56 -0.31
C GLY A 55 5.02 6.25 1.06
N ARG A 56 5.86 7.28 1.19
CA ARG A 56 6.05 8.00 2.46
C ARG A 56 4.84 8.79 2.92
N TYR A 57 4.05 9.24 1.95
CA TYR A 57 2.92 10.15 2.15
C TYR A 57 1.56 9.44 2.14
N ALA A 58 1.56 8.11 2.00
CA ALA A 58 0.32 7.34 2.01
C ALA A 58 -0.43 7.52 3.33
N SER A 59 -1.73 7.74 3.24
CA SER A 59 -2.62 7.94 4.39
C SER A 59 -2.76 6.66 5.22
N PRO A 60 -3.16 6.75 6.49
CA PRO A 60 -3.35 5.58 7.35
C PRO A 60 -4.37 4.56 6.84
N ARG A 61 -5.29 4.97 5.95
CA ARG A 61 -6.32 4.12 5.31
C ARG A 61 -5.91 3.58 3.94
N ALA A 62 -4.70 3.88 3.47
CA ALA A 62 -4.22 3.29 2.22
C ALA A 62 -4.10 1.76 2.36
N SER A 63 -4.56 1.03 1.36
CA SER A 63 -4.62 -0.43 1.39
C SER A 63 -4.46 -1.03 0.00
N GLY A 64 -3.89 -2.23 -0.07
CA GLY A 64 -3.53 -2.85 -1.34
C GLY A 64 -2.81 -4.16 -1.18
N ASN A 65 -2.10 -4.56 -2.24
CA ASN A 65 -1.29 -5.77 -2.25
C ASN A 65 -0.15 -5.63 -3.27
N ALA A 66 0.88 -6.47 -3.15
CA ALA A 66 1.96 -6.57 -4.12
C ALA A 66 2.17 -8.02 -4.57
N GLY A 67 2.51 -8.18 -5.85
CA GLY A 67 2.92 -9.47 -6.38
C GLY A 67 4.40 -9.76 -6.07
N TYR A 68 4.87 -10.92 -6.53
CA TYR A 68 6.25 -11.36 -6.30
C TYR A 68 7.26 -10.43 -7.00
N GLN A 69 7.72 -9.43 -6.27
CA GLN A 69 8.79 -8.50 -6.63
C GLN A 69 8.66 -7.79 -7.98
N SER A 70 7.44 -7.64 -8.50
CA SER A 70 7.22 -7.16 -9.88
C SER A 70 5.96 -6.30 -10.05
N SER A 71 5.07 -6.28 -9.06
CA SER A 71 3.83 -5.50 -9.16
C SER A 71 3.37 -5.01 -7.80
N ILE A 72 2.66 -3.90 -7.78
CA ILE A 72 1.98 -3.35 -6.62
C ILE A 72 0.71 -2.63 -7.05
N ALA A 73 -0.38 -2.82 -6.31
CA ALA A 73 -1.62 -2.10 -6.51
C ALA A 73 -2.20 -1.70 -5.16
N PHE A 74 -2.55 -0.42 -5.01
CA PHE A 74 -3.17 0.09 -3.79
C PHE A 74 -4.08 1.27 -4.06
N VAL A 75 -4.93 1.55 -3.07
CA VAL A 75 -5.83 2.70 -3.04
C VAL A 75 -5.54 3.51 -1.79
N ASP A 76 -5.64 4.83 -1.91
CA ASP A 76 -5.62 5.77 -0.79
C ASP A 76 -6.90 6.62 -0.86
N PRO A 77 -7.95 6.26 -0.11
CA PRO A 77 -9.23 6.96 -0.18
C PRO A 77 -9.16 8.39 0.35
N ASP A 78 -8.22 8.70 1.24
CA ASP A 78 -8.10 10.02 1.86
C ASP A 78 -7.36 11.00 0.91
N ALA A 79 -6.42 10.47 0.12
CA ALA A 79 -5.77 11.20 -0.97
C ALA A 79 -6.55 11.19 -2.29
N GLY A 80 -7.62 10.38 -2.39
CA GLY A 80 -8.37 10.18 -3.64
C GLY A 80 -7.53 9.52 -4.74
N LEU A 81 -6.58 8.67 -4.37
CA LEU A 81 -5.55 8.12 -5.25
C LEU A 81 -5.71 6.61 -5.43
N VAL A 82 -5.45 6.13 -6.65
CA VAL A 82 -5.30 4.71 -6.97
C VAL A 82 -4.03 4.54 -7.78
N VAL A 83 -3.17 3.61 -7.38
CA VAL A 83 -1.90 3.32 -8.06
C VAL A 83 -1.85 1.84 -8.44
N VAL A 84 -1.43 1.58 -9.67
CA VAL A 84 -1.06 0.25 -10.15
C VAL A 84 0.31 0.37 -10.83
N GLY A 85 1.32 -0.26 -10.24
CA GLY A 85 2.67 -0.35 -10.77
C GLY A 85 2.96 -1.77 -11.23
N ILE A 86 3.40 -1.92 -12.48
CA ILE A 86 3.89 -3.18 -13.04
C ILE A 86 5.31 -2.95 -13.55
N PHE A 87 6.24 -3.73 -13.04
CA PHE A 87 7.66 -3.63 -13.36
C PHE A 87 8.14 -4.93 -14.03
N ASN A 88 9.12 -4.81 -14.91
CA ASN A 88 9.82 -5.96 -15.44
C ASN A 88 10.86 -6.47 -14.44
N GLY A 89 10.95 -7.79 -14.29
CA GLY A 89 11.95 -8.47 -13.46
C GLY A 89 11.65 -8.51 -11.96
N THR A 90 12.36 -9.40 -11.26
CA THR A 90 12.25 -9.67 -9.81
C THR A 90 13.60 -9.41 -9.14
N PRO A 91 13.88 -8.16 -8.70
CA PRO A 91 15.24 -7.74 -8.33
C PRO A 91 15.69 -8.21 -6.93
N GLY A 92 14.93 -9.07 -6.25
CA GLY A 92 15.11 -9.38 -4.84
C GLY A 92 14.30 -8.45 -3.94
N GLU A 93 14.03 -8.91 -2.72
CA GLU A 93 13.03 -8.30 -1.83
C GLU A 93 13.42 -6.88 -1.41
N GLY A 94 14.66 -6.69 -0.91
CA GLY A 94 15.12 -5.37 -0.47
C GLY A 94 15.11 -4.33 -1.59
N ALA A 95 15.60 -4.70 -2.78
CA ALA A 95 15.59 -3.80 -3.93
C ALA A 95 14.17 -3.48 -4.40
N ASN A 96 13.26 -4.46 -4.38
CA ASN A 96 11.86 -4.26 -4.72
C ASN A 96 11.14 -3.34 -3.71
N GLN A 97 11.39 -3.50 -2.41
CA GLN A 97 10.82 -2.63 -1.37
C GLN A 97 11.26 -1.18 -1.55
N VAL A 98 12.54 -0.94 -1.81
CA VAL A 98 13.06 0.39 -2.13
C VAL A 98 12.39 0.93 -3.39
N ARG A 99 12.39 0.16 -4.50
CA ARG A 99 11.74 0.58 -5.76
C ARG A 99 10.29 0.99 -5.55
N ASN A 100 9.50 0.18 -4.84
CA ASN A 100 8.09 0.49 -4.58
C ASN A 100 7.94 1.75 -3.74
N ARG A 101 8.69 1.89 -2.63
CA ARG A 101 8.60 3.08 -1.77
C ARG A 101 8.99 4.35 -2.52
N GLU A 102 10.12 4.36 -3.23
CA GLU A 102 10.59 5.55 -3.94
C GLU A 102 9.64 5.92 -5.09
N THR A 103 9.22 4.93 -5.90
CA THR A 103 8.27 5.17 -7.00
C THR A 103 6.94 5.72 -6.49
N ASN A 104 6.37 5.09 -5.45
CA ASN A 104 5.11 5.54 -4.89
C ASN A 104 5.24 6.91 -4.24
N SER A 105 6.33 7.19 -3.52
CA SER A 105 6.55 8.52 -2.92
C SER A 105 6.65 9.62 -3.97
N ALA A 106 7.35 9.36 -5.09
CA ALA A 106 7.42 10.28 -6.21
C ALA A 106 6.05 10.56 -6.82
N ILE A 107 5.16 9.56 -6.93
CA ILE A 107 3.77 9.78 -7.38
C ILE A 107 3.04 10.76 -6.45
N TYR A 108 3.16 10.61 -5.13
CA TYR A 108 2.55 11.55 -4.19
C TYR A 108 3.16 12.95 -4.31
N GLU A 109 4.48 13.07 -4.50
CA GLU A 109 5.17 14.34 -4.70
C GLU A 109 4.73 15.05 -5.98
N ASP A 110 4.73 14.34 -7.11
CA ASP A 110 4.33 14.87 -8.43
C ASP A 110 2.87 15.32 -8.44
N LEU A 111 1.99 14.64 -7.69
CA LEU A 111 0.59 15.00 -7.53
C LEU A 111 0.35 16.05 -6.42
N SER A 112 1.40 16.50 -5.73
CA SER A 112 1.32 17.44 -4.61
C SER A 112 0.44 16.95 -3.44
N LEU A 113 0.48 15.65 -3.17
CA LEU A 113 -0.25 14.94 -2.11
C LEU A 113 0.63 14.65 -0.87
N THR A 114 1.69 15.45 -0.65
CA THR A 114 2.72 15.18 0.38
C THR A 114 2.29 15.49 1.83
N VAL A 115 1.10 16.05 2.02
CA VAL A 115 0.55 16.29 3.35
C VAL A 115 -0.34 15.12 3.72
N ALA A 116 0.16 14.23 4.58
CA ALA A 116 -0.69 13.24 5.24
C ALA A 116 -1.78 14.01 6.02
N ARG A 117 -3.03 13.93 5.56
CA ARG A 117 -4.19 14.55 6.22
C ARG A 117 -4.74 13.66 7.32
#